data_AF-A0A966MLF7-F1
#
_entry.id   AF-A0A966MLF7-F1
#
_cell.length_a   1.000
_cell.length_b   1.000
_cell.length_c   1.000
_cell.angle_alpha   90.00
_cell.angle_beta   90.00
_cell.angle_gamma   90.00
#
_symmetry.space_group_name_H-M   'P 1'
#
loop_
_entity.id
_entity.type
_entity.pdbx_description
1 polymer ?
#
loop_
_entity_poly.entity_id
_entity_poly.type
_entity_poly.pdbx_seq_one_letter_code
_entity_poly.pdbx_strand_id
1 'polypeptide(L)'
;LFETHSVTITRSSSQPTARATIDINEDTIANLLSPAAASSPQYYLQRHAEGHYRIASPWLGLGLALLSAAIILRGQIRRDLWTRRASMNIGACVLVIIAVVVTRGWVTNNASLWPFIHLSVFVPIILAIWLLRSTQTDSSSPLHEGAAI
;
A
#
# COMPACT_ATOMS: atom_id res chain seq x y z
N LEU A 1 -43.44 -31.60 16.34
CA LEU A 1 -42.38 -32.34 17.05
C LEU A 1 -41.08 -32.05 16.31
N PHE A 2 -40.07 -31.47 16.97
CA PHE A 2 -38.76 -31.21 16.38
C PHE A 2 -37.78 -32.31 16.78
N GLU A 3 -37.19 -33.00 15.80
CA GLU A 3 -36.11 -33.96 16.04
C GLU A 3 -34.83 -33.20 16.44
N THR A 4 -34.34 -33.48 17.64
CA THR A 4 -33.09 -32.92 18.16
C THR A 4 -31.96 -33.88 17.86
N HIS A 5 -31.08 -33.53 16.93
CA HIS A 5 -29.83 -34.25 16.71
C HIS A 5 -28.73 -33.64 17.58
N SER A 6 -28.29 -34.36 18.61
CA SER A 6 -27.17 -33.97 19.46
C SER A 6 -25.85 -34.37 18.80
N VAL A 7 -25.23 -33.41 18.11
CA VAL A 7 -23.88 -33.60 17.56
C VAL A 7 -22.87 -33.44 18.69
N THR A 8 -22.34 -34.56 19.19
CA THR A 8 -21.27 -34.57 20.19
C THR A 8 -19.93 -34.37 19.48
N ILE A 9 -19.40 -33.15 19.54
CA ILE A 9 -18.07 -32.81 19.00
C ILE A 9 -17.03 -33.15 20.07
N THR A 10 -16.75 -34.43 20.26
CA THR A 10 -15.56 -34.86 20.99
C THR A 10 -14.68 -35.65 20.03
N ARG A 11 -13.57 -35.04 19.60
CA ARG A 11 -12.61 -35.63 18.66
C ARG A 11 -11.92 -36.84 19.32
N SER A 12 -12.39 -38.04 19.01
CA SER A 12 -11.68 -39.29 19.29
C SER A 12 -10.91 -39.76 18.06
N SER A 13 -9.82 -39.08 17.72
CA SER A 13 -8.59 -39.74 17.23
C SER A 13 -7.45 -38.73 17.15
N SER A 14 -6.34 -39.09 17.77
CA SER A 14 -5.04 -38.43 17.66
C SER A 14 -4.35 -38.80 16.34
N GLN A 15 -5.02 -38.57 15.20
CA GLN A 15 -4.29 -38.46 13.94
C GLN A 15 -3.72 -37.05 13.84
N PRO A 16 -2.41 -36.88 13.51
CA PRO A 16 -1.87 -35.56 13.20
C PRO A 16 -2.72 -35.02 12.05
N THR A 17 -3.60 -34.07 12.34
CA THR A 17 -4.38 -33.42 11.31
C THR A 17 -3.37 -32.80 10.37
N ALA A 18 -3.28 -33.27 9.12
CA ALA A 18 -2.54 -32.58 8.08
C ALA A 18 -2.98 -31.11 8.18
N ARG A 19 -2.02 -30.23 8.49
CA ARG A 19 -2.29 -28.84 8.88
C ARG A 19 -3.31 -28.28 7.89
N ALA A 20 -4.50 -27.91 8.38
CA ALA A 20 -5.52 -27.31 7.53
C ALA A 20 -4.83 -26.23 6.69
N THR A 21 -5.07 -26.23 5.37
CA THR A 21 -4.49 -25.23 4.47
C THR A 21 -4.77 -23.85 5.06
N ILE A 22 -3.73 -23.24 5.65
CA ILE A 22 -3.86 -21.95 6.31
C ILE A 22 -4.18 -20.94 5.22
N ASP A 23 -5.21 -20.12 5.46
CA ASP A 23 -5.58 -19.07 4.55
C ASP A 23 -4.41 -18.08 4.39
N ILE A 24 -4.21 -17.59 3.17
CA ILE A 24 -3.09 -16.67 2.87
C ILE A 24 -3.16 -15.43 3.76
N ASN A 25 -4.37 -14.96 4.13
CA ASN A 25 -4.57 -13.79 4.98
C ASN A 25 -4.24 -14.03 6.45
N GLU A 26 -4.30 -15.28 6.91
CA GLU A 26 -3.98 -15.68 8.28
C GLU A 26 -2.49 -16.04 8.45
N ASP A 27 -1.75 -16.18 7.36
CA ASP A 27 -0.35 -16.58 7.41
C ASP A 27 0.59 -15.41 7.76
N THR A 28 1.72 -15.74 8.38
CA THR A 28 2.72 -14.75 8.77
C THR A 28 3.58 -14.32 7.58
N ILE A 29 4.12 -13.10 7.61
CA ILE A 29 4.98 -12.57 6.54
C ILE A 29 6.19 -13.49 6.27
N ALA A 30 6.79 -14.04 7.33
CA ALA A 30 7.92 -14.96 7.22
C ALA A 30 7.56 -16.26 6.47
N ASN A 31 6.37 -16.81 6.72
CA ASN A 31 5.88 -17.99 6.00
C ASN A 31 5.49 -17.68 4.56
N LEU A 32 4.93 -16.49 4.30
CA LEU A 32 4.55 -16.05 2.94
C LEU A 32 5.76 -15.92 2.01
N LEU A 33 6.92 -15.55 2.55
CA LEU A 33 8.18 -15.42 1.82
C LEU A 33 8.94 -16.74 1.67
N SER A 34 8.59 -17.77 2.46
CA SER A 34 9.27 -19.05 2.46
C SER A 34 8.66 -20.03 1.45
N PRO A 35 9.44 -20.53 0.46
CA PRO A 35 8.95 -21.55 -0.48
C PRO A 35 8.57 -22.86 0.22
N ALA A 36 9.25 -23.20 1.32
CA ALA A 36 9.06 -24.45 2.05
C ALA A 36 7.79 -24.45 2.92
N ALA A 37 7.25 -23.27 3.25
CA ALA A 37 6.01 -23.13 4.00
C ALA A 37 4.76 -23.21 3.09
N ALA A 38 4.95 -23.22 1.76
CA ALA A 38 3.86 -23.33 0.80
C ALA A 38 3.27 -24.75 0.82
N SER A 39 2.00 -24.87 1.23
CA SER A 39 1.26 -26.14 1.19
C SER A 39 1.16 -26.70 -0.24
N SER A 40 1.18 -25.83 -1.25
CA SER A 40 1.31 -26.20 -2.65
C SER A 40 2.20 -25.22 -3.43
N PRO A 41 3.06 -25.72 -4.34
CA PRO A 41 3.99 -24.86 -5.09
C PRO A 41 3.29 -23.83 -5.98
N GLN A 42 2.08 -24.13 -6.47
CA GLN A 42 1.35 -23.24 -7.38
C GLN A 42 0.95 -21.88 -6.76
N TYR A 43 0.80 -21.80 -5.44
CA TYR A 43 0.42 -20.55 -4.75
C TYR A 43 1.61 -19.77 -4.22
N TYR A 44 2.84 -20.25 -4.40
CA TYR A 44 4.04 -19.59 -3.91
C TYR A 44 4.15 -18.14 -4.43
N LEU A 45 3.92 -17.91 -5.72
CA LEU A 45 4.01 -16.58 -6.32
C LEU A 45 3.00 -15.60 -5.71
N GLN A 46 1.78 -16.08 -5.45
CA GLN A 46 0.72 -15.29 -4.82
C GLN A 46 1.06 -14.96 -3.37
N ARG A 47 1.57 -15.95 -2.61
CA ARG A 47 2.03 -15.76 -1.22
C ARG A 47 3.20 -14.79 -1.14
N HIS A 48 4.17 -14.92 -2.04
CA HIS A 48 5.32 -14.04 -2.13
C HIS A 48 4.91 -12.59 -2.43
N ALA A 49 4.00 -12.37 -3.40
CA ALA A 49 3.47 -11.05 -3.71
C ALA A 49 2.74 -10.42 -2.51
N GLU A 50 1.95 -11.22 -1.80
CA GLU A 50 1.23 -10.79 -0.60
C GLU A 50 2.18 -10.43 0.55
N GLY A 51 3.24 -11.20 0.76
CA GLY A 51 4.28 -10.91 1.75
C GLY A 51 4.93 -9.53 1.53
N HIS A 52 5.35 -9.24 0.30
CA HIS A 52 5.93 -7.92 -0.04
C HIS A 52 4.89 -6.78 0.03
N TYR A 53 3.64 -7.03 -0.37
CA TYR A 53 2.57 -6.05 -0.22
C TYR A 53 2.30 -5.69 1.24
N ARG A 54 2.31 -6.66 2.16
CA ARG A 54 2.14 -6.41 3.60
C ARG A 54 3.26 -5.61 4.22
N ILE A 55 4.50 -5.80 3.76
CA ILE A 55 5.64 -4.99 4.19
C ILE A 55 5.47 -3.55 3.68
N ALA A 56 4.93 -3.37 2.47
CA ALA A 56 4.73 -2.06 1.86
C ALA A 56 3.48 -1.30 2.36
N SER A 57 2.46 -2.01 2.87
CA SER A 57 1.16 -1.42 3.21
C SER A 57 1.17 -0.30 4.27
N PRO A 58 2.03 -0.32 5.32
CA PRO A 58 2.10 0.79 6.27
C PRO A 58 2.61 2.08 5.59
N TRP A 59 3.55 1.92 4.66
CA TRP A 59 4.16 3.02 3.91
C TRP A 59 3.21 3.60 2.87
N LEU A 60 2.30 2.79 2.33
CA LEU A 60 1.28 3.26 1.38
C LEU A 60 0.36 4.29 2.03
N GLY A 61 -0.13 4.01 3.24
CA GLY A 61 -0.96 4.96 3.99
C GLY A 61 -0.21 6.27 4.26
N LEU A 62 1.05 6.18 4.69
CA LEU A 62 1.91 7.34 4.90
C LEU A 62 2.15 8.14 3.60
N GLY A 63 2.41 7.46 2.49
CA GLY A 63 2.64 8.08 1.19
C GLY A 63 1.43 8.83 0.68
N LEU A 64 0.23 8.26 0.80
CA LEU A 64 -1.02 8.95 0.43
C LEU A 64 -1.28 10.17 1.31
N ALA A 65 -1.04 10.06 2.63
CA ALA A 65 -1.20 11.18 3.55
C ALA A 65 -0.24 12.34 3.22
N LEU A 66 1.05 12.03 3.02
CA LEU A 66 2.07 13.01 2.66
C LEU A 66 1.78 13.66 1.30
N LEU A 67 1.42 12.87 0.29
CA LEU A 67 1.10 13.36 -1.04
C LEU A 67 -0.11 14.30 -1.00
N SER A 68 -1.17 13.90 -0.29
CA SER A 68 -2.36 14.72 -0.10
C SER A 68 -2.04 16.04 0.60
N ALA A 69 -1.28 16.00 1.69
CA ALA A 69 -0.82 17.20 2.39
C ALA A 69 0.01 18.11 1.47
N ALA A 70 0.94 17.54 0.71
CA ALA A 70 1.79 18.28 -0.22
C ALA A 70 0.99 19.00 -1.31
N ILE A 71 -0.03 18.36 -1.88
CA ILE A 71 -0.89 18.97 -2.91
C ILE A 71 -1.78 20.07 -2.31
N ILE A 72 -2.33 19.85 -1.11
CA ILE A 72 -3.22 20.82 -0.43
C ILE A 72 -2.44 22.08 0.00
N LEU A 73 -1.25 21.90 0.58
CA LEU A 73 -0.44 23.00 1.13
C LEU A 73 0.19 23.89 0.05
N ARG A 74 0.35 23.40 -1.18
CA ARG A 74 1.03 24.10 -2.29
C ARG A 74 0.27 25.27 -2.92
N GLY A 75 -0.75 25.84 -2.27
CA GLY A 75 -1.31 27.06 -2.84
C GLY A 75 -2.23 27.88 -1.97
N GLN A 76 -2.35 29.17 -2.31
CA GLN A 76 -3.19 30.12 -1.61
C GLN A 76 -4.67 29.69 -1.60
N ILE A 77 -5.35 29.97 -0.49
CA ILE A 77 -6.77 29.64 -0.23
C ILE A 77 -7.65 30.56 -1.09
N ARG A 78 -7.78 30.24 -2.37
CA ARG A 78 -8.76 30.85 -3.28
C ARG A 78 -9.83 29.81 -3.60
N ARG A 79 -11.10 30.14 -3.35
CA ARG A 79 -12.25 29.24 -3.53
C ARG A 79 -12.37 28.64 -4.94
N ASP A 80 -12.05 29.42 -5.97
CA ASP A 80 -12.06 29.00 -7.37
C ASP A 80 -11.08 27.84 -7.65
N LEU A 81 -9.88 27.89 -7.07
CA LEU A 81 -8.86 26.86 -7.26
C LEU A 81 -9.07 25.62 -6.37
N TRP A 82 -10.03 25.64 -5.44
CA TRP A 82 -10.24 24.57 -4.47
C TRP A 82 -10.72 23.27 -5.12
N THR A 83 -11.72 23.33 -6.00
CA THR A 83 -12.27 22.14 -6.68
C THR A 83 -11.23 21.48 -7.59
N ARG A 84 -10.46 22.28 -8.33
CA ARG A 84 -9.39 21.81 -9.21
C ARG A 84 -8.26 21.12 -8.42
N ARG A 85 -7.93 21.61 -7.22
CA ARG A 85 -6.92 20.97 -6.36
C ARG A 85 -7.44 19.70 -5.72
N ALA A 86 -8.70 19.70 -5.27
CA ALA A 86 -9.33 18.51 -4.72
C ALA A 86 -9.37 17.38 -5.77
N SER A 87 -9.74 17.68 -7.02
CA SER A 87 -9.76 16.68 -8.09
C SER A 87 -8.35 16.18 -8.45
N MET A 88 -7.34 17.05 -8.47
CA MET A 88 -5.94 16.64 -8.66
C MET A 88 -5.44 15.74 -7.54
N ASN A 89 -5.77 16.04 -6.28
CA ASN A 89 -5.36 15.23 -5.13
C ASN A 89 -6.02 13.83 -5.17
N ILE A 90 -7.33 13.78 -5.39
CA ILE A 90 -8.07 12.52 -5.55
C ILE A 90 -7.48 11.71 -6.70
N GLY A 91 -7.27 12.35 -7.86
CA GLY A 91 -6.67 11.71 -9.04
C GLY A 91 -5.27 11.15 -8.75
N ALA A 92 -4.42 11.91 -8.07
CA ALA A 92 -3.08 11.46 -7.69
C ALA A 92 -3.11 10.25 -6.74
N CYS A 93 -3.98 10.27 -5.72
CA CYS A 93 -4.14 9.15 -4.80
C CYS A 93 -4.65 7.88 -5.52
N VAL A 94 -5.65 8.04 -6.39
CA VAL A 94 -6.20 6.93 -7.19
C VAL A 94 -5.13 6.33 -8.10
N LEU A 95 -4.30 7.16 -8.75
CA LEU A 95 -3.19 6.68 -9.58
C LEU A 95 -2.18 5.87 -8.78
N VAL A 96 -1.84 6.29 -7.55
CA VAL A 96 -0.96 5.52 -6.66
C VAL A 96 -1.58 4.17 -6.32
N ILE A 97 -2.88 4.12 -5.98
CA ILE A 97 -3.59 2.88 -5.68
C ILE A 97 -3.58 1.94 -6.90
N ILE A 98 -3.86 2.46 -8.09
CA ILE A 98 -3.81 1.69 -9.34
C ILE A 98 -2.41 1.11 -9.57
N ALA A 99 -1.36 1.92 -9.40
CA ALA A 99 0.02 1.46 -9.58
C ALA A 99 0.37 0.29 -8.65
N VAL A 100 -0.06 0.35 -7.39
CA VAL A 100 0.17 -0.71 -6.40
C VAL A 100 -0.58 -2.00 -6.78
N VAL A 101 -1.84 -1.88 -7.24
CA VAL A 101 -2.63 -3.05 -7.68
C VAL A 101 -2.01 -3.72 -8.90
N VAL A 102 -1.59 -2.92 -9.88
CA VAL A 102 -0.95 -3.43 -11.12
C VAL A 102 0.37 -4.12 -10.79
N THR A 103 1.24 -3.48 -9.99
CA THR A 103 2.54 -4.06 -9.62
C THR A 103 2.36 -5.35 -8.83
N ARG A 104 1.38 -5.43 -7.90
CA ARG A 104 1.06 -6.68 -7.22
C ARG A 104 0.65 -7.78 -8.20
N GLY A 105 -0.20 -7.48 -9.17
CA GLY A 105 -0.61 -8.42 -10.24
C GLY A 105 0.54 -8.87 -11.14
N TRP A 106 1.59 -8.07 -11.30
CA TRP A 106 2.80 -8.49 -12.00
C TRP A 106 3.66 -9.46 -11.18
N VAL A 107 3.80 -9.23 -9.87
CA VAL A 107 4.58 -10.11 -8.99
C VAL A 107 3.96 -11.49 -8.86
N THR A 108 2.63 -11.61 -8.94
CA THR A 108 1.95 -12.92 -8.94
C THR A 108 2.28 -13.76 -10.19
N ASN A 109 2.73 -13.13 -11.27
CA ASN A 109 3.20 -13.83 -12.48
C ASN A 109 4.71 -14.08 -12.46
N ASN A 110 5.49 -13.15 -11.88
CA ASN A 110 6.95 -13.23 -11.79
C ASN A 110 7.45 -12.72 -10.43
N ALA A 111 7.94 -13.63 -9.57
CA ALA A 111 8.40 -13.27 -8.22
C ALA A 111 9.53 -12.21 -8.21
N SER A 112 10.36 -12.16 -9.26
CA SER A 112 11.48 -11.21 -9.37
C SER A 112 11.04 -9.74 -9.47
N LEU A 113 9.75 -9.46 -9.74
CA LEU A 113 9.22 -8.10 -9.88
C LEU A 113 8.83 -7.47 -8.54
N TRP A 114 9.10 -8.13 -7.41
CA TRP A 114 8.81 -7.61 -6.08
C TRP A 114 9.32 -6.17 -5.81
N PRO A 115 10.46 -5.68 -6.38
CA PRO A 115 10.90 -4.31 -6.15
C PRO A 115 9.91 -3.26 -6.67
N PHE A 116 9.10 -3.59 -7.68
CA PHE A 116 8.11 -2.68 -8.24
C PHE A 116 6.99 -2.34 -7.23
N ILE A 117 6.62 -3.26 -6.35
CA ILE A 117 5.66 -3.00 -5.27
C ILE A 117 6.22 -1.89 -4.37
N HIS A 118 7.47 -2.01 -3.92
CA HIS A 118 8.10 -1.00 -3.08
C HIS A 118 8.29 0.33 -3.83
N LEU A 119 8.72 0.29 -5.09
CA LEU A 119 8.91 1.48 -5.90
C LEU A 119 7.58 2.27 -6.05
N SER A 120 6.46 1.57 -6.28
CA SER A 120 5.14 2.21 -6.40
C SER A 120 4.70 2.94 -5.11
N VAL A 121 5.22 2.54 -3.96
CA VAL A 121 4.92 3.16 -2.66
C VAL A 121 5.93 4.25 -2.28
N PHE A 122 7.23 4.04 -2.56
CA PHE A 122 8.26 5.02 -2.20
C PHE A 122 8.33 6.21 -3.16
N VAL A 123 8.02 6.04 -4.45
CA VAL A 123 7.97 7.15 -5.41
C VAL A 123 7.03 8.28 -4.97
N PRO A 124 5.75 8.04 -4.61
CA PRO A 124 4.88 9.12 -4.15
C PRO A 124 5.34 9.74 -2.83
N ILE A 125 6.01 9.00 -1.94
CA ILE A 125 6.61 9.56 -0.71
C ILE A 125 7.72 10.55 -1.07
N ILE A 126 8.66 10.16 -1.94
CA ILE A 126 9.77 11.01 -2.37
C ILE A 126 9.24 12.26 -3.09
N LEU A 127 8.26 12.08 -3.99
CA LEU A 127 7.60 13.19 -4.68
C LEU A 127 6.91 14.15 -3.70
N ALA A 128 6.20 13.62 -2.70
CA ALA A 128 5.53 14.43 -1.69
C ALA A 128 6.53 15.26 -0.87
N ILE A 129 7.63 14.64 -0.42
CA ILE A 129 8.70 15.32 0.34
C ILE A 129 9.35 16.41 -0.53
N TRP A 130 9.65 16.09 -1.79
CA TRP A 130 10.22 17.06 -2.73
C TRP A 130 9.27 18.24 -2.96
N LEU A 131 7.98 17.96 -3.13
CA LEU A 131 6.95 18.99 -3.30
C LEU A 131 6.83 19.89 -2.07
N LEU A 132 6.84 19.32 -0.86
CA LEU A 132 6.82 20.06 0.41
C LEU A 132 8.09 20.91 0.64
N ARG A 133 9.22 20.51 0.07
CA ARG A 133 10.45 21.32 0.11
C ARG A 133 10.38 22.50 -0.86
N SER A 134 9.86 22.27 -2.06
CA SER A 134 9.68 23.34 -3.05
C SER A 134 8.76 24.46 -2.56
N THR A 135 7.75 24.14 -1.74
CA THR A 135 6.84 25.16 -1.19
C THR A 135 7.50 26.06 -0.15
N GLN A 136 8.57 25.61 0.53
CA GLN A 136 9.27 26.39 1.54
C GLN A 136 10.27 27.39 0.94
N THR A 137 10.85 27.08 -0.23
CA THR A 137 11.79 27.99 -0.88
C THR A 137 11.07 29.24 -1.40
N ASP A 138 9.87 29.08 -1.94
CA ASP A 138 9.08 30.18 -2.53
C ASP A 138 8.59 31.21 -1.48
N SER A 139 8.46 30.80 -0.21
CA SER A 139 8.07 31.69 0.89
C SER A 139 9.24 32.40 1.56
N SER A 140 10.47 32.04 1.23
CA SER A 140 11.70 32.55 1.86
C SER A 140 12.49 33.56 1.03
N SER A 141 12.07 33.86 -0.20
CA SER A 141 12.65 34.93 -1.04
C SER A 141 12.26 36.29 -0.47
N PRO A 142 13.20 37.04 0.16
CA PRO A 142 12.93 38.38 0.64
C PRO A 142 12.84 39.33 -0.55
N LEU A 143 11.82 40.19 -0.55
CA LEU A 143 11.69 41.34 -1.42
C LEU A 143 12.84 42.34 -1.17
N HIS A 144 14.00 42.20 -1.80
CA HIS A 144 14.97 43.31 -1.90
C HIS A 144 15.93 43.15 -3.09
N GLU A 145 15.61 43.81 -4.21
CA GLU A 145 16.51 44.52 -5.15
C GLU A 145 15.68 44.89 -6.40
N GLY A 146 15.38 46.12 -6.79
CA GLY A 146 15.60 47.44 -6.23
C GLY A 146 14.65 48.40 -6.97
N ALA A 147 13.89 49.18 -6.22
CA ALA A 147 13.22 50.39 -6.69
C ALA A 147 13.58 51.49 -5.69
N ALA A 148 14.00 52.65 -6.22
CA ALA A 148 14.84 53.69 -5.61
C ALA A 148 16.31 53.24 -5.56
N ILE A 149 17.22 53.78 -6.37
CA ILE A 149 17.48 55.20 -6.68
C ILE A 149 17.90 55.34 -8.15
#